data_AF-A0A0L8LAY0-F1
#
_entry.id   AF-A0A0L8LAY0-F1
#
_cell.length_a   1.000
_cell.length_b   1.000
_cell.length_c   1.000
_cell.angle_alpha   90.00
_cell.angle_beta   90.00
_cell.angle_gamma   90.00
#
_symmetry.space_group_name_H-M   'P 1'
#
loop_
_entity.id
_entity.type
_entity.pdbx_description
1 polymer ?
#
loop_
_entity_poly.entity_id
_entity_poly.type
_entity_poly.pdbx_seq_one_letter_code
_entity_poly.pdbx_strand_id
1 'polypeptide(L)'
;MTAVQTTPPPRLPVRDKAAARDRGWGGVSPMLTRLAAERATGVLIRERGTLHLAEGRVVHADSPSAPGLDVLLTARGTLDGDTWRQALTETGDRHRAGHLLVDGGHLTRGALEVCQLTALYDAAYFALSPSSTPGRFRYGTEADGESEPKPGPGCECPVPVAALERETLRRRDLLHRIWPDPATDEAPLVRAHRAAPPKPTARQRAVLAELDEVRTATDIARDLGRPAFHTLVDVRRLAAAGVVSPRPPALPEPSPAPQAPGPYEGIPADVTDPHITLLKRLRDALEAL
;
A
#
# COMPACT_ATOMS: atom_id res chain seq x y z
N MET A 1 42.86 -1.20 51.60
CA MET A 1 42.26 -1.55 50.30
C MET A 1 40.75 -1.46 50.47
N THR A 2 40.13 -0.40 49.95
CA THR A 2 38.70 -0.12 50.15
C THR A 2 37.95 -0.61 48.92
N ALA A 3 37.14 -1.66 49.06
CA ALA A 3 36.36 -2.22 47.96
C ALA A 3 35.14 -1.34 47.67
N VAL A 4 35.13 -0.72 46.50
CA VAL A 4 33.97 0.02 45.97
C VAL A 4 32.91 -1.00 45.55
N GLN A 5 31.78 -1.02 46.25
CA GLN A 5 30.60 -1.78 45.81
C GLN A 5 29.84 -0.96 44.78
N THR A 6 29.85 -1.41 43.53
CA THR A 6 29.03 -0.84 42.44
C THR A 6 27.64 -1.48 42.44
N THR A 7 26.61 -0.66 42.62
CA THR A 7 25.20 -1.06 42.57
C THR A 7 24.84 -1.56 41.16
N PRO A 8 24.16 -2.70 41.01
CA PRO A 8 23.78 -3.22 39.70
C PRO A 8 22.76 -2.30 39.02
N PRO A 9 22.79 -2.15 37.68
CA PRO A 9 21.87 -1.30 36.95
C PRO A 9 20.42 -1.80 37.08
N PRO A 10 19.42 -0.89 37.08
CA PRO A 10 18.02 -1.26 37.17
C PRO A 10 17.63 -2.17 36.00
N ARG A 11 16.95 -3.27 36.31
CA ARG A 11 16.46 -4.20 35.29
C ARG A 11 15.42 -3.48 34.43
N LEU A 12 15.69 -3.38 33.13
CA LEU A 12 14.73 -2.88 32.16
C LEU A 12 13.46 -3.75 32.22
N PRO A 13 12.26 -3.15 32.13
CA PRO A 13 11.02 -3.91 32.19
C PRO A 13 10.98 -4.94 31.06
N VAL A 14 10.94 -6.21 31.44
CA VAL A 14 10.85 -7.34 30.50
C VAL A 14 9.42 -7.36 29.96
N ARG A 15 9.29 -7.25 28.64
CA ARG A 15 8.01 -7.29 27.93
C ARG A 15 7.30 -8.61 28.22
N ASP A 16 6.17 -8.54 28.92
CA ASP A 16 5.33 -9.69 29.18
C ASP A 16 4.66 -10.17 27.89
N LYS A 17 5.10 -11.32 27.39
CA LYS A 17 4.55 -11.96 26.18
C LYS A 17 3.14 -12.50 26.41
N ALA A 18 2.72 -12.76 27.64
CA ALA A 18 1.38 -13.23 27.96
C ALA A 18 0.34 -12.09 27.84
N ALA A 19 0.65 -10.92 28.40
CA ALA A 19 -0.17 -9.71 28.24
C ALA A 19 -0.24 -9.19 26.78
N ALA A 20 0.69 -9.59 25.93
CA ALA A 20 0.70 -9.33 24.49
C ALA A 20 -0.13 -10.35 23.68
N ARG A 21 -0.44 -11.52 24.25
CA ARG A 21 -1.35 -12.52 23.66
C ARG A 21 -2.81 -12.24 24.01
N ASP A 22 -3.08 -11.74 25.22
CA ASP A 22 -4.43 -11.32 25.64
C ASP A 22 -4.87 -9.99 25.01
N ARG A 23 -3.92 -9.14 24.60
CA ARG A 23 -4.17 -8.09 23.62
C ARG A 23 -4.25 -8.76 22.26
N GLY A 24 -5.45 -9.16 21.88
CA GLY A 24 -5.72 -9.78 20.59
C GLY A 24 -4.96 -9.11 19.44
N TRP A 25 -4.59 -9.94 18.47
CA TRP A 25 -3.85 -9.64 17.25
C TRP A 25 -4.52 -8.59 16.31
N GLY A 26 -5.30 -7.63 16.83
CA GLY A 26 -6.31 -6.87 16.09
C GLY A 26 -6.01 -5.39 15.84
N GLY A 27 -4.80 -4.89 16.11
CA GLY A 27 -4.41 -3.51 15.80
C GLY A 27 -3.62 -3.43 14.49
N VAL A 28 -3.97 -2.51 13.61
CA VAL A 28 -3.24 -2.31 12.34
C VAL A 28 -1.86 -1.68 12.59
N SER A 29 -1.73 -0.95 13.70
CA SER A 29 -0.44 -0.44 14.19
C SER A 29 -0.47 -0.27 15.71
N PRO A 30 0.24 -1.12 16.48
CA PRO A 30 0.35 -0.96 17.93
C PRO A 30 0.88 0.41 18.36
N MET A 31 1.74 1.01 17.52
CA MET A 31 2.27 2.35 17.74
C MET A 31 1.18 3.42 17.62
N LEU A 32 0.31 3.33 16.62
CA LEU A 32 -0.79 4.30 16.44
C LEU A 32 -1.79 4.22 17.60
N THR A 33 -2.12 3.00 18.06
CA THR A 33 -2.97 2.82 19.25
C THR A 33 -2.35 3.47 20.49
N ARG A 34 -1.03 3.33 20.68
CA ARG A 34 -0.32 3.97 21.79
C ARG A 34 -0.36 5.49 21.69
N LEU A 35 -0.06 6.06 20.53
CA LEU A 35 -0.09 7.51 20.29
C LEU A 35 -1.48 8.11 20.53
N ALA A 36 -2.54 7.36 20.19
CA ALA A 36 -3.91 7.76 20.49
C ALA A 36 -4.17 7.81 22.00
N ALA A 37 -3.73 6.80 22.75
CA ALA A 37 -3.88 6.75 24.20
C ALA A 37 -3.09 7.85 24.92
N GLU A 38 -1.90 8.18 24.40
CA GLU A 38 -1.04 9.26 24.89
C GLU A 38 -1.53 10.66 24.47
N ARG A 39 -2.61 10.76 23.69
CA ARG A 39 -3.09 12.01 23.08
C ARG A 39 -1.99 12.76 22.33
N ALA A 40 -1.10 12.03 21.66
CA ALA A 40 0.05 12.61 20.99
C ALA A 40 -0.38 13.50 19.82
N THR A 41 0.34 14.62 19.66
CA THR A 41 0.26 15.52 18.50
C THR A 41 1.57 15.45 17.73
N GLY A 42 1.50 15.24 16.43
CA GLY A 42 2.68 15.06 15.58
C GLY A 42 2.40 14.20 14.35
N VAL A 43 3.46 13.69 13.73
CA VAL A 43 3.36 12.95 12.47
C VAL A 43 3.94 11.54 12.62
N LEU A 44 3.12 10.53 12.33
CA LEU A 44 3.56 9.14 12.19
C LEU A 44 3.91 8.87 10.72
N ILE A 45 5.18 8.60 10.48
CA ILE A 45 5.72 8.27 9.16
C ILE A 45 5.83 6.75 9.03
N ARG A 46 5.33 6.21 7.93
CA ARG A 46 5.37 4.80 7.54
C ARG A 46 5.96 4.69 6.13
N GLU A 47 6.36 3.47 5.76
CA GLU A 47 6.89 3.15 4.42
C GLU A 47 5.98 3.61 3.28
N ARG A 48 4.66 3.53 3.47
CA ARG A 48 3.66 3.79 2.42
C ARG A 48 2.81 5.03 2.67
N GLY A 49 3.20 5.90 3.59
CA GLY A 49 2.47 7.13 3.85
C GLY A 49 2.68 7.72 5.23
N THR A 50 1.95 8.78 5.52
CA THR A 50 2.00 9.52 6.78
C THR A 50 0.61 9.67 7.40
N LEU A 51 0.57 9.76 8.72
CA LEU A 51 -0.62 10.06 9.50
C LEU A 51 -0.30 11.24 10.42
N HIS A 52 -1.06 12.32 10.30
CA HIS A 52 -0.95 13.49 11.15
C HIS A 52 -1.95 13.37 12.29
N LEU A 53 -1.44 13.48 13.51
CA LEU A 53 -2.20 13.36 14.73
C LEU A 53 -2.28 14.71 15.44
N ALA A 54 -3.46 15.01 15.99
CA ALA A 54 -3.68 16.07 16.96
C ALA A 54 -4.49 15.48 18.12
N GLU A 55 -3.98 15.62 19.34
CA GLU A 55 -4.61 15.09 20.57
C GLU A 55 -5.00 13.60 20.47
N GLY A 56 -4.16 12.80 19.81
CA GLY A 56 -4.40 11.36 19.61
C GLY A 56 -5.45 11.01 18.54
N ARG A 57 -5.91 11.98 17.75
CA ARG A 57 -6.85 11.81 16.65
C ARG A 57 -6.18 12.08 15.32
N VAL A 58 -6.58 11.38 14.26
CA VAL A 58 -6.04 11.56 12.92
C VAL A 58 -6.75 12.72 12.25
N VAL A 59 -6.00 13.77 11.91
CA VAL A 59 -6.53 14.98 11.26
C VAL A 59 -6.20 15.01 9.77
N HIS A 60 -5.16 14.30 9.35
CA HIS A 60 -4.73 14.20 7.96
C HIS A 60 -3.97 12.90 7.72
N ALA A 61 -4.01 12.40 6.49
CA ALA A 61 -3.26 11.24 6.05
C ALA A 61 -2.80 11.48 4.60
N ASP A 62 -1.58 11.07 4.28
CA ASP A 62 -1.05 11.12 2.92
C ASP A 62 -0.43 9.78 2.52
N SER A 63 -0.57 9.42 1.25
CA SER A 63 0.04 8.22 0.69
C SER A 63 0.24 8.41 -0.81
N PRO A 64 1.43 8.08 -1.35
CA PRO A 64 1.65 8.12 -2.80
C PRO A 64 0.74 7.14 -3.56
N SER A 65 0.18 6.14 -2.87
CA SER A 65 -0.75 5.14 -3.45
C SER A 65 -2.21 5.59 -3.46
N ALA A 66 -2.55 6.76 -2.89
CA ALA A 66 -3.91 7.28 -2.84
C ALA A 66 -4.01 8.62 -3.58
N PRO A 67 -5.07 8.84 -4.39
CA PRO A 67 -5.35 10.16 -4.94
C PRO A 67 -5.60 11.18 -3.82
N GLY A 68 -4.94 12.33 -3.94
CA GLY A 68 -5.06 13.44 -3.01
C GLY A 68 -6.37 14.20 -3.14
N LEU A 69 -6.61 15.12 -2.20
CA LEU A 69 -7.79 15.99 -2.18
C LEU A 69 -7.96 16.80 -3.47
N ASP A 70 -6.84 17.28 -4.03
CA ASP A 70 -6.74 18.00 -5.28
C ASP A 70 -7.31 17.20 -6.46
N VAL A 71 -6.91 15.92 -6.57
CA VAL A 71 -7.40 15.02 -7.61
C VAL A 71 -8.89 14.76 -7.45
N LEU A 72 -9.36 14.52 -6.22
CA LEU A 72 -10.77 14.23 -5.96
C LEU A 72 -11.71 15.41 -6.22
N LEU A 73 -11.27 16.65 -5.94
CA LEU A 73 -12.07 17.86 -6.16
C LEU A 73 -12.16 18.24 -7.64
N THR A 74 -11.09 18.03 -8.40
CA THR A 74 -10.99 18.51 -9.78
C THR A 74 -11.50 17.50 -10.81
N ALA A 75 -11.39 16.19 -10.54
CA ALA A 75 -11.68 15.14 -11.51
C ALA A 75 -13.13 15.09 -12.06
N ARG A 76 -14.10 15.62 -11.31
CA ARG A 76 -15.52 15.58 -11.70
C ARG A 76 -16.05 16.92 -12.23
N GLY A 77 -15.16 17.89 -12.46
CA GLY A 77 -15.52 19.23 -12.91
C GLY A 77 -16.30 20.05 -11.88
N THR A 78 -16.30 19.62 -10.61
CA THR A 78 -16.90 20.38 -9.50
C THR A 78 -16.07 21.60 -9.14
N LEU A 79 -14.75 21.47 -9.24
CA LEU A 79 -13.79 22.54 -9.08
C LEU A 79 -12.84 22.53 -10.28
N ASP A 80 -12.61 23.70 -10.86
CA ASP A 80 -11.60 23.86 -11.90
C ASP A 80 -10.18 23.69 -11.33
N GLY A 81 -9.30 23.02 -12.07
CA GLY A 81 -7.96 22.69 -11.63
C GLY A 81 -7.06 23.91 -11.44
N ASP A 82 -7.27 24.95 -12.23
CA ASP A 82 -6.48 26.18 -12.17
C ASP A 82 -6.87 26.98 -10.94
N THR A 83 -8.17 27.02 -10.65
CA THR A 83 -8.74 27.61 -9.43
C THR A 83 -8.18 26.95 -8.16
N TRP A 84 -8.08 25.60 -8.13
CA TRP A 84 -7.43 24.90 -7.03
C TRP A 84 -5.94 25.27 -6.90
N ARG A 85 -5.20 25.26 -8.01
CA ARG A 85 -3.76 25.59 -8.01
C ARG A 85 -3.51 27.00 -7.51
N GLN A 86 -4.30 27.98 -7.94
CA GLN A 86 -4.19 29.36 -7.50
C GLN A 86 -4.41 29.49 -5.98
N ALA A 87 -5.47 28.88 -5.44
CA ALA A 87 -5.73 28.89 -4.01
C ALA A 87 -4.59 28.22 -3.20
N LEU A 88 -4.01 27.14 -3.73
CA LEU A 88 -2.86 26.48 -3.10
C LEU A 88 -1.59 27.35 -3.15
N THR A 89 -1.32 28.03 -4.26
CA THR A 89 -0.20 28.97 -4.37
C THR A 89 -0.34 30.14 -3.40
N GLU A 90 -1.56 30.65 -3.22
CA GLU A 90 -1.84 31.76 -2.30
C GLU A 90 -1.66 31.38 -0.83
N THR A 91 -2.12 30.18 -0.46
CA THR A 91 -2.19 29.77 0.95
C THR A 91 -1.00 28.94 1.42
N GLY A 92 -0.28 28.28 0.50
CA GLY A 92 0.82 27.36 0.78
C GLY A 92 0.40 26.07 1.49
N ASP A 93 -0.90 25.86 1.76
CA ASP A 93 -1.42 24.75 2.54
C ASP A 93 -2.76 24.26 1.96
N ARG A 94 -2.90 22.94 1.81
CA ARG A 94 -4.07 22.32 1.16
C ARG A 94 -5.37 22.53 1.96
N HIS A 95 -5.28 22.57 3.28
CA HIS A 95 -6.46 22.80 4.12
C HIS A 95 -6.92 24.25 3.99
N ARG A 96 -6.00 25.21 4.10
CA ARG A 96 -6.28 26.63 3.88
C ARG A 96 -6.80 26.93 2.48
N ALA A 97 -6.23 26.30 1.44
CA ALA A 97 -6.72 26.42 0.06
C ALA A 97 -8.18 25.98 -0.05
N GLY A 98 -8.54 24.84 0.56
CA GLY A 98 -9.93 24.38 0.60
C GLY A 98 -10.88 25.37 1.27
N HIS A 99 -10.49 25.94 2.41
CA HIS A 99 -11.29 26.95 3.09
C HIS A 99 -11.44 28.25 2.29
N LEU A 100 -10.34 28.74 1.68
CA LEU A 100 -10.38 29.92 0.81
C LEU A 100 -11.38 29.73 -0.34
N LEU A 101 -11.43 28.53 -0.93
CA LEU A 101 -12.38 28.21 -2.00
C LEU A 101 -13.82 28.10 -1.51
N VAL A 102 -14.04 27.69 -0.27
CA VAL A 102 -15.37 27.68 0.37
C VAL A 102 -15.83 29.11 0.64
N ASP A 103 -14.97 29.95 1.20
CA ASP A 103 -15.25 31.35 1.51
C ASP A 103 -15.50 32.16 0.22
N GLY A 104 -14.79 31.82 -0.86
CA GLY A 104 -15.00 32.39 -2.20
C GLY A 104 -16.20 31.84 -2.97
N GLY A 105 -16.95 30.87 -2.43
CA GLY A 105 -18.12 30.28 -3.08
C GLY A 105 -17.83 29.33 -4.25
N HIS A 106 -16.57 28.97 -4.47
CA HIS A 106 -16.15 28.02 -5.50
C HIS A 106 -16.36 26.55 -5.08
N LEU A 107 -16.49 26.30 -3.79
CA LEU A 107 -16.69 24.97 -3.22
C LEU A 107 -17.71 25.03 -2.08
N THR A 108 -18.58 24.03 -1.96
CA THR A 108 -19.43 23.93 -0.76
C THR A 108 -18.65 23.29 0.39
N ARG A 109 -18.93 23.71 1.63
CA ARG A 109 -18.35 23.10 2.83
C ARG A 109 -18.54 21.57 2.86
N GLY A 110 -19.75 21.09 2.57
CA GLY A 110 -20.03 19.65 2.56
C GLY A 110 -19.24 18.88 1.49
N ALA A 111 -19.02 19.47 0.31
CA ALA A 111 -18.17 18.85 -0.72
C ALA A 111 -16.71 18.76 -0.26
N LEU A 112 -16.18 19.82 0.37
CA LEU A 112 -14.83 19.81 0.94
C LEU A 112 -14.69 18.72 2.02
N GLU A 113 -15.63 18.67 2.98
CA GLU A 113 -15.62 17.69 4.07
C GLU A 113 -15.67 16.23 3.56
N VAL A 114 -16.55 15.94 2.60
CA VAL A 114 -16.67 14.59 2.00
C VAL A 114 -15.39 14.20 1.27
N CYS A 115 -14.80 15.11 0.48
CA CYS A 115 -13.56 14.84 -0.23
C CYS A 115 -12.37 14.68 0.73
N GLN A 116 -12.29 15.49 1.79
CA GLN A 116 -11.26 15.38 2.83
C GLN A 116 -11.35 14.04 3.56
N LEU A 117 -12.53 13.64 4.04
CA LEU A 117 -12.72 12.35 4.71
C LEU A 117 -12.43 11.18 3.76
N THR A 118 -12.85 11.29 2.51
CA THR A 118 -12.58 10.28 1.49
C THR A 118 -11.07 10.12 1.27
N ALA A 119 -10.35 11.22 1.05
CA ALA A 119 -8.89 11.23 0.88
C ALA A 119 -8.18 10.67 2.13
N LEU A 120 -8.62 11.06 3.34
CA LEU A 120 -8.04 10.59 4.60
C LEU A 120 -8.17 9.07 4.75
N TYR A 121 -9.37 8.51 4.58
CA TYR A 121 -9.56 7.07 4.70
C TYR A 121 -8.85 6.28 3.60
N ASP A 122 -8.75 6.85 2.39
CA ASP A 122 -8.05 6.21 1.27
C ASP A 122 -6.53 6.20 1.51
N ALA A 123 -5.92 7.34 1.84
CA ALA A 123 -4.50 7.44 2.18
C ALA A 123 -4.15 6.60 3.41
N ALA A 124 -4.97 6.64 4.46
CA ALA A 124 -4.75 5.85 5.67
C ALA A 124 -4.76 4.34 5.41
N TYR A 125 -5.61 3.85 4.50
CA TYR A 125 -5.63 2.45 4.12
C TYR A 125 -4.25 1.97 3.64
N PHE A 126 -3.59 2.76 2.78
CA PHE A 126 -2.25 2.46 2.26
C PHE A 126 -1.14 2.74 3.28
N ALA A 127 -1.21 3.86 4.01
CA ALA A 127 -0.22 4.20 5.04
C ALA A 127 -0.16 3.13 6.16
N LEU A 128 -1.30 2.47 6.43
CA LEU A 128 -1.41 1.41 7.42
C LEU A 128 -1.15 0.00 6.87
N SER A 129 -0.85 -0.17 5.58
CA SER A 129 -0.46 -1.45 4.99
C SER A 129 0.70 -2.11 5.75
N PRO A 130 0.80 -3.46 5.71
CA PRO A 130 1.97 -4.16 6.23
C PRO A 130 3.25 -3.52 5.70
N SER A 131 4.23 -3.34 6.57
CA SER A 131 5.46 -2.62 6.25
C SER A 131 6.66 -3.46 6.66
N SER A 132 7.70 -3.39 5.84
CA SER A 132 9.01 -4.00 6.09
C SER A 132 9.85 -3.20 7.10
N THR A 133 9.46 -1.94 7.37
CA THR A 133 10.18 -1.02 8.24
C THR A 133 9.31 -0.52 9.40
N PRO A 134 9.89 -0.33 10.61
CA PRO A 134 9.17 0.29 11.71
C PRO A 134 8.78 1.74 11.37
N GLY A 135 7.56 2.13 11.75
CA GLY A 135 7.14 3.54 11.68
C GLY A 135 7.94 4.43 12.62
N ARG A 136 8.06 5.71 12.27
CA ARG A 136 8.73 6.72 13.10
C ARG A 136 7.74 7.83 13.42
N PHE A 137 7.68 8.27 14.67
CA PHE A 137 6.83 9.37 15.08
C PHE A 137 7.67 10.58 15.44
N ARG A 138 7.30 11.73 14.89
CA ARG A 138 7.86 13.03 15.23
C ARG A 138 6.78 13.80 15.99
N TYR A 139 7.05 14.09 17.26
CA TYR A 139 6.18 14.99 18.04
C TYR A 139 6.23 16.37 17.41
N GLY A 140 5.10 17.07 17.38
CA GLY A 140 5.09 18.49 17.05
C GLY A 140 5.73 19.24 18.21
N THR A 141 7.00 19.65 18.07
CA THR A 141 7.65 20.55 19.03
C THR A 141 7.31 21.99 18.67
N GLU A 142 6.94 22.81 19.67
CA GLU A 142 6.75 24.26 19.53
C GLU A 142 8.02 25.02 19.06
N ALA A 143 9.16 24.32 18.91
CA ALA A 143 10.50 24.87 18.76
C ALA A 143 11.21 24.55 17.43
N ASP A 144 10.49 24.10 16.39
CA ASP A 144 11.04 24.10 15.03
C ASP A 144 10.72 25.47 14.40
N GLY A 145 11.63 26.42 14.63
CA GLY A 145 11.59 27.75 14.06
C GLY A 145 11.81 27.70 12.55
N GLU A 146 10.72 27.43 11.82
CA GLU A 146 10.37 27.85 10.46
C GLU A 146 9.09 27.07 10.10
N SER A 147 7.94 27.63 10.51
CA SER A 147 6.60 27.03 10.56
C SER A 147 6.31 26.31 11.87
N GLU A 148 5.75 27.06 12.84
CA GLU A 148 5.07 26.51 14.01
C GLU A 148 4.23 25.28 13.60
N PRO A 149 4.28 24.14 14.33
CA PRO A 149 3.16 23.22 14.34
C PRO A 149 2.07 23.87 15.20
N LYS A 150 1.60 25.04 14.74
CA LYS A 150 0.25 25.50 15.06
C LYS A 150 -0.64 24.30 14.73
N PRO A 151 -1.70 24.00 15.50
CA PRO A 151 -2.79 23.23 14.94
C PRO A 151 -3.25 24.03 13.71
N GLY A 152 -2.66 23.75 12.55
CA GLY A 152 -3.21 24.14 11.26
C GLY A 152 -4.64 23.64 11.28
N PRO A 153 -5.57 24.30 10.57
CA PRO A 153 -6.96 23.88 10.55
C PRO A 153 -7.00 22.39 10.18
N GLY A 154 -7.03 21.54 11.20
CA GLY A 154 -7.16 20.12 11.04
C GLY A 154 -8.48 19.94 10.32
N CYS A 155 -8.60 18.85 9.57
CA CYS A 155 -9.91 18.37 9.17
C CYS A 155 -10.90 18.65 10.32
N GLU A 156 -11.96 19.42 10.05
CA GLU A 156 -12.96 19.81 11.06
C GLU A 156 -13.60 18.57 11.73
N CYS A 157 -13.35 17.39 11.17
CA CYS A 157 -13.68 16.08 11.69
C CYS A 157 -12.43 15.23 12.01
N PRO A 158 -11.73 15.46 13.14
CA PRO A 158 -10.65 14.59 13.58
C PRO A 158 -11.15 13.15 13.80
N VAL A 159 -10.52 12.19 13.12
CA VAL A 159 -10.96 10.79 13.12
C VAL A 159 -10.33 10.03 14.28
N PRO A 160 -11.12 9.34 15.14
CA PRO A 160 -10.57 8.47 16.17
C PRO A 160 -9.73 7.35 15.53
N VAL A 161 -8.54 7.08 16.09
CA VAL A 161 -7.66 5.99 15.62
C VAL A 161 -8.41 4.65 15.55
N ALA A 162 -9.22 4.33 16.57
CA ALA A 162 -10.00 3.10 16.58
C ALA A 162 -11.00 3.00 15.41
N ALA A 163 -11.56 4.12 14.94
CA ALA A 163 -12.44 4.13 13.77
C ALA A 163 -11.66 3.88 12.48
N LEU A 164 -10.47 4.47 12.37
CA LEU A 164 -9.56 4.28 11.23
C LEU A 164 -9.08 2.82 11.13
N GLU A 165 -8.70 2.22 12.26
CA GLU A 165 -8.27 0.82 12.33
C GLU A 165 -9.41 -0.13 11.94
N ARG A 166 -10.62 0.06 12.48
CA ARG A 166 -11.79 -0.74 12.11
C ARG A 166 -12.10 -0.64 10.62
N GLU A 167 -12.08 0.56 10.05
CA GLU A 167 -12.35 0.71 8.61
C GLU A 167 -11.24 0.09 7.76
N THR A 168 -9.98 0.20 8.17
CA THR A 168 -8.85 -0.43 7.46
C THR A 168 -8.98 -1.95 7.43
N LEU A 169 -9.32 -2.56 8.57
CA LEU A 169 -9.56 -4.01 8.65
C LEU A 169 -10.77 -4.42 7.81
N ARG A 170 -11.89 -3.70 7.92
CA ARG A 170 -13.09 -3.93 7.09
C ARG A 170 -12.77 -3.90 5.60
N ARG A 171 -11.94 -2.95 5.15
CA ARG A 171 -11.49 -2.83 3.76
C ARG A 171 -10.65 -4.02 3.31
N ARG A 172 -9.69 -4.47 4.13
CA ARG A 172 -8.88 -5.67 3.86
C ARG A 172 -9.74 -6.92 3.75
N ASP A 173 -10.65 -7.12 4.71
CA ASP A 173 -11.56 -8.25 4.73
C ASP A 173 -12.49 -8.24 3.51
N LEU A 174 -12.91 -7.05 3.04
CA LEU A 174 -13.69 -6.95 1.82
C LEU A 174 -12.89 -7.38 0.59
N LEU A 175 -11.66 -6.86 0.40
CA LEU A 175 -10.85 -7.22 -0.76
C LEU A 175 -10.50 -8.70 -0.76
N HIS A 176 -10.13 -9.25 0.40
CA HIS A 176 -9.83 -10.67 0.55
C HIS A 176 -11.02 -11.57 0.21
N ARG A 177 -12.24 -11.20 0.62
CA ARG A 177 -13.47 -11.93 0.26
C ARG A 177 -13.83 -11.85 -1.22
N ILE A 178 -13.49 -10.76 -1.91
CA ILE A 178 -13.74 -10.62 -3.34
C ILE A 178 -12.77 -11.51 -4.13
N TRP A 179 -11.48 -11.40 -3.83
CA TRP A 179 -10.42 -12.18 -4.46
C TRP A 179 -9.23 -12.24 -3.49
N PRO A 180 -8.77 -13.42 -3.03
CA PRO A 180 -7.75 -13.49 -1.98
C PRO A 180 -6.35 -12.98 -2.39
N ASP A 181 -5.92 -13.23 -3.62
CA ASP A 181 -4.57 -12.93 -4.10
C ASP A 181 -4.35 -11.42 -4.28
N PRO A 182 -3.43 -10.79 -3.52
CA PRO A 182 -3.18 -9.36 -3.56
C PRO A 182 -2.31 -8.87 -4.70
N ALA A 183 -1.79 -9.76 -5.56
CA ALA A 183 -0.89 -9.36 -6.64
C ALA A 183 -1.49 -8.25 -7.54
N THR A 184 -2.80 -8.25 -7.77
CA THR A 184 -3.48 -7.23 -8.60
C THR A 184 -3.57 -5.84 -7.99
N ASP A 185 -3.29 -5.69 -6.69
CA ASP A 185 -3.37 -4.37 -6.04
C ASP A 185 -2.11 -3.53 -6.32
N GLU A 186 -0.97 -4.19 -6.52
CA GLU A 186 0.34 -3.55 -6.62
C GLU A 186 1.06 -3.79 -7.95
N ALA A 187 0.80 -4.92 -8.62
CA ALA A 187 1.43 -5.20 -9.90
C ALA A 187 0.78 -4.39 -11.05
N PRO A 188 1.55 -4.08 -12.10
CA PRO A 188 0.99 -3.64 -13.37
C PRO A 188 -0.10 -4.60 -13.86
N LEU A 189 -1.15 -4.10 -14.49
CA LEU A 189 -2.33 -4.89 -14.85
C LEU A 189 -2.42 -5.17 -16.35
N VAL A 190 -2.69 -6.43 -16.72
CA VAL A 190 -2.93 -6.84 -18.10
C VAL A 190 -4.34 -7.38 -18.28
N ARG A 191 -4.86 -7.32 -19.52
CA ARG A 191 -6.12 -8.00 -19.85
C ARG A 191 -5.89 -9.49 -19.88
N ALA A 192 -6.65 -10.23 -19.08
CA ALA A 192 -6.68 -11.68 -19.13
C ALA A 192 -7.73 -12.13 -20.14
N HIS A 193 -7.45 -13.24 -20.84
CA HIS A 193 -8.42 -13.81 -21.75
C HIS A 193 -9.34 -14.78 -21.00
N ARG A 194 -10.65 -14.49 -21.05
CA ARG A 194 -11.72 -15.43 -20.68
C ARG A 194 -12.69 -15.51 -21.85
N ALA A 195 -13.08 -16.72 -22.24
CA ALA A 195 -13.94 -16.94 -23.39
C ALA A 195 -15.34 -16.31 -23.24
N ALA A 196 -15.89 -16.30 -22.02
CA ALA A 196 -17.20 -15.71 -21.72
C ALA A 196 -17.17 -15.00 -20.35
N PRO A 197 -16.68 -13.75 -20.28
CA PRO A 197 -16.69 -12.99 -19.05
C PRO A 197 -18.08 -12.38 -18.79
N PRO A 198 -18.48 -12.18 -17.53
CA PRO A 198 -19.69 -11.44 -17.21
C PRO A 198 -19.59 -10.00 -17.74
N LYS A 199 -20.73 -9.39 -18.08
CA LYS A 199 -20.76 -8.01 -18.62
C LYS A 199 -20.24 -7.02 -17.56
N PRO A 200 -19.15 -6.28 -17.82
CA PRO A 200 -18.59 -5.35 -16.84
C PRO A 200 -19.53 -4.16 -16.62
N THR A 201 -19.60 -3.69 -15.37
CA THR A 201 -20.29 -2.44 -15.01
C THR A 201 -19.61 -1.21 -15.65
N ALA A 202 -20.27 -0.04 -15.63
CA ALA A 202 -19.67 1.19 -16.16
C ALA A 202 -18.33 1.54 -15.48
N ARG A 203 -18.24 1.35 -14.17
CA ARG A 203 -17.02 1.58 -13.38
C ARG A 203 -15.89 0.63 -13.78
N GLN A 204 -16.21 -0.64 -13.98
CA GLN A 204 -15.24 -1.64 -14.44
C GLN A 204 -14.79 -1.38 -15.88
N ARG A 205 -15.68 -0.93 -16.76
CA ARG A 205 -15.32 -0.53 -18.13
C ARG A 205 -14.34 0.64 -18.15
N ALA A 206 -14.52 1.63 -17.27
CA ALA A 206 -13.57 2.72 -17.13
C ALA A 206 -12.18 2.22 -16.69
N VAL A 207 -12.12 1.31 -15.71
CA VAL A 207 -10.84 0.66 -15.32
C VAL A 207 -10.21 -0.09 -16.48
N LEU A 208 -11.01 -0.86 -17.23
CA LEU A 208 -10.52 -1.60 -18.40
C LEU A 208 -10.03 -0.68 -19.51
N ALA A 209 -10.57 0.53 -19.65
CA ALA A 209 -10.14 1.49 -20.67
C ALA A 209 -8.74 2.05 -20.38
N GLU A 210 -8.35 2.16 -19.11
CA GLU A 210 -7.05 2.69 -18.68
C GLU A 210 -5.90 1.66 -18.66
N LEU A 211 -6.18 0.39 -18.97
CA LEU A 211 -5.16 -0.66 -18.98
C LEU A 211 -4.17 -0.49 -20.14
N ASP A 212 -2.91 -0.26 -19.79
CA ASP A 212 -1.76 -0.09 -20.70
C ASP A 212 -0.60 -1.06 -20.38
N GLU A 213 -0.85 -2.06 -19.53
CA GLU A 213 0.12 -3.05 -19.06
C GLU A 213 1.28 -2.52 -18.19
N VAL A 214 1.30 -1.23 -17.87
CA VAL A 214 2.31 -0.58 -17.03
C VAL A 214 1.70 -0.07 -15.73
N ARG A 215 0.48 0.45 -15.81
CA ARG A 215 -0.22 1.05 -14.67
C ARG A 215 -0.65 0.01 -13.63
N THR A 216 -0.45 0.40 -12.37
CA THR A 216 -1.04 -0.28 -11.22
C THR A 216 -2.50 0.15 -11.03
N ALA A 217 -3.23 -0.55 -10.16
CA ALA A 217 -4.58 -0.13 -9.78
C ALA A 217 -4.61 1.29 -9.16
N THR A 218 -3.54 1.71 -8.49
CA THR A 218 -3.44 3.04 -7.88
C THR A 218 -3.17 4.14 -8.91
N ASP A 219 -2.47 3.83 -10.00
CA ASP A 219 -2.27 4.76 -11.12
C ASP A 219 -3.57 4.97 -11.88
N ILE A 220 -4.28 3.88 -12.17
CA ILE A 220 -5.62 3.94 -12.76
C ILE A 220 -6.58 4.76 -11.89
N ALA A 221 -6.51 4.62 -10.57
CA ALA A 221 -7.35 5.40 -9.66
C ALA A 221 -7.08 6.90 -9.76
N ARG A 222 -5.81 7.29 -9.88
CA ARG A 222 -5.38 8.69 -10.04
C ARG A 222 -5.86 9.25 -11.37
N ASP A 223 -5.67 8.51 -12.47
CA ASP A 223 -6.06 8.94 -13.82
C ASP A 223 -7.58 9.07 -13.95
N LEU A 224 -8.34 8.15 -13.32
CA LEU A 224 -9.81 8.24 -13.26
C LEU A 224 -10.32 9.28 -12.25
N GLY A 225 -9.45 9.82 -11.40
CA GLY A 225 -9.82 10.74 -10.32
C GLY A 225 -10.81 10.14 -9.32
N ARG A 226 -10.54 8.91 -8.88
CA ARG A 226 -11.41 8.14 -7.98
C ARG A 226 -10.61 7.65 -6.77
N PRO A 227 -11.26 7.43 -5.60
CA PRO A 227 -10.58 6.80 -4.48
C PRO A 227 -9.99 5.44 -4.87
N ALA A 228 -8.72 5.22 -4.57
CA ALA A 228 -7.98 4.04 -4.94
C ALA A 228 -8.58 2.77 -4.36
N PHE A 229 -9.10 2.79 -3.12
CA PHE A 229 -9.79 1.62 -2.55
C PHE A 229 -10.96 1.13 -3.43
N HIS A 230 -11.75 2.04 -4.01
CA HIS A 230 -12.86 1.64 -4.88
C HIS A 230 -12.37 1.08 -6.22
N THR A 231 -11.23 1.57 -6.72
CA THR A 231 -10.57 0.99 -7.89
C THR A 231 -10.03 -0.41 -7.57
N LEU A 232 -9.44 -0.64 -6.39
CA LEU A 232 -9.03 -1.98 -5.95
C LEU A 232 -10.21 -2.95 -5.92
N VAL A 233 -11.38 -2.53 -5.41
CA VAL A 233 -12.61 -3.35 -5.43
C VAL A 233 -13.02 -3.71 -6.86
N ASP A 234 -12.99 -2.75 -7.78
CA ASP A 234 -13.34 -2.99 -9.19
C ASP A 234 -12.32 -3.94 -9.87
N VAL A 235 -11.02 -3.77 -9.60
CA VAL A 235 -9.93 -4.63 -10.11
C VAL A 235 -10.03 -6.05 -9.55
N ARG A 236 -10.20 -6.23 -8.24
CA ARG A 236 -10.37 -7.57 -7.61
C ARG A 236 -11.57 -8.31 -8.18
N ARG A 237 -12.68 -7.62 -8.48
CA ARG A 237 -13.85 -8.21 -9.15
C ARG A 237 -13.54 -8.63 -10.60
N LEU A 238 -12.76 -7.83 -11.32
CA LEU A 238 -12.33 -8.17 -12.68
C LEU A 238 -11.34 -9.35 -12.68
N ALA A 239 -10.46 -9.42 -11.68
CA ALA A 239 -9.55 -10.55 -11.47
C ALA A 239 -10.30 -11.83 -11.14
N ALA A 240 -11.26 -11.78 -10.20
CA ALA A 240 -12.14 -12.91 -9.90
C ALA A 240 -12.97 -13.35 -11.13
N ALA A 241 -13.32 -12.40 -12.01
CA ALA A 241 -13.96 -12.69 -13.28
C ALA A 241 -13.00 -13.20 -14.37
N GLY A 242 -11.69 -13.28 -14.13
CA GLY A 242 -10.70 -13.71 -15.12
C GLY A 242 -10.53 -12.73 -16.29
N VAL A 243 -10.88 -11.46 -16.10
CA VAL A 243 -10.80 -10.39 -17.13
C VAL A 243 -9.49 -9.61 -17.00
N VAL A 244 -8.92 -9.56 -15.80
CA VAL A 244 -7.66 -8.87 -15.50
C VAL A 244 -6.77 -9.83 -14.72
N SER A 245 -5.47 -9.76 -14.97
CA SER A 245 -4.46 -10.46 -14.18
C SER A 245 -3.29 -9.52 -13.87
N PRO A 246 -2.54 -9.76 -12.78
CA PRO A 246 -1.27 -9.08 -12.58
C PRO A 246 -0.34 -9.44 -13.74
N ARG A 247 0.43 -8.47 -14.23
CA ARG A 247 1.51 -8.71 -15.19
C ARG A 247 2.56 -9.57 -14.49
N PRO A 248 2.94 -10.73 -15.06
CA PRO A 248 4.05 -11.50 -14.52
C PRO A 248 5.31 -10.63 -14.49
N PRO A 249 6.14 -10.71 -13.43
CA PRO A 249 7.43 -10.04 -13.43
C PRO A 249 8.21 -10.50 -14.66
N ALA A 250 8.87 -9.55 -15.35
CA ALA A 250 9.78 -9.90 -16.42
C ALA A 250 10.83 -10.86 -15.84
N LEU A 251 10.94 -12.05 -16.42
CA LEU A 251 12.07 -12.92 -16.11
C LEU A 251 13.34 -12.13 -16.46
N PRO A 252 14.38 -12.15 -15.60
CA PRO A 252 15.66 -11.59 -15.98
C PRO A 252 16.03 -12.18 -17.34
N GLU A 253 16.34 -11.33 -18.32
CA GLU A 253 16.92 -11.82 -19.56
C GLU A 253 18.11 -12.69 -19.17
N PRO A 254 18.24 -13.92 -19.70
CA PRO A 254 19.43 -14.71 -19.47
C PRO A 254 20.60 -13.85 -19.92
N SER A 255 21.41 -13.38 -18.96
CA SER A 255 22.67 -12.70 -19.24
C SER A 255 23.34 -13.53 -20.33
N PRO A 256 23.84 -12.92 -21.43
CA PRO A 256 24.53 -13.68 -22.46
C PRO A 256 25.59 -14.49 -21.73
N ALA A 257 25.38 -15.80 -21.69
CA ALA A 257 26.35 -16.68 -21.07
C ALA A 257 27.66 -16.40 -21.81
N PRO A 258 28.81 -16.32 -21.11
CA PRO A 258 30.09 -16.46 -21.80
C PRO A 258 29.93 -17.67 -22.72
N GLN A 259 30.18 -17.51 -24.02
CA GLN A 259 30.15 -18.63 -24.96
C GLN A 259 31.16 -19.65 -24.45
N ALA A 260 30.68 -20.60 -23.65
CA ALA A 260 31.44 -21.78 -23.32
C ALA A 260 31.58 -22.55 -24.64
N PRO A 261 32.79 -23.02 -25.00
CA PRO A 261 32.94 -23.90 -26.14
C PRO A 261 31.93 -25.04 -26.00
N GLY A 262 31.23 -25.34 -27.10
CA GLY A 262 30.12 -26.29 -27.10
C GLY A 262 30.53 -27.64 -26.49
N PRO A 263 29.60 -28.40 -25.89
CA PRO A 263 29.88 -29.62 -25.12
C PRO A 263 30.45 -30.80 -25.94
N TYR A 264 30.91 -30.57 -27.16
CA TYR A 264 31.47 -31.56 -28.07
C TYR A 264 32.83 -31.16 -28.67
N GLU A 265 33.45 -30.06 -28.25
CA GLU A 265 34.87 -29.82 -28.51
C GLU A 265 35.73 -30.60 -27.50
N GLY A 266 35.97 -31.88 -27.81
CA GLY A 266 37.07 -32.64 -27.20
C GLY A 266 36.74 -33.94 -26.45
N ILE A 267 35.60 -34.58 -26.68
CA ILE A 267 35.35 -35.92 -26.11
C ILE A 267 35.79 -36.99 -27.13
N PRO A 268 36.79 -37.85 -26.85
CA PRO A 268 37.02 -39.04 -27.64
C PRO A 268 35.81 -39.96 -27.50
N ALA A 269 35.24 -40.37 -28.63
CA ALA A 269 34.11 -41.28 -28.67
C ALA A 269 34.53 -42.70 -28.28
N ASP A 270 34.77 -42.96 -27.00
CA ASP A 270 34.60 -44.29 -26.41
C ASP A 270 34.63 -44.23 -24.88
N VAL A 271 33.46 -44.09 -24.25
CA VAL A 271 33.29 -44.46 -22.84
C VAL A 271 32.14 -45.45 -22.78
N THR A 272 32.47 -46.71 -23.09
CA THR A 272 31.63 -47.86 -22.76
C THR A 272 31.50 -47.94 -21.24
N ASP A 273 30.44 -47.35 -20.69
CA ASP A 273 30.14 -47.47 -19.27
C ASP A 273 29.77 -48.93 -18.96
N PRO A 274 30.56 -49.66 -18.14
CA PRO A 274 30.34 -51.07 -17.84
C PRO A 274 28.98 -51.33 -17.18
N HIS A 275 28.38 -50.31 -16.55
CA HIS A 275 27.07 -50.43 -15.93
C HIS A 275 25.92 -50.47 -16.95
N ILE A 276 26.05 -49.79 -18.10
CA ILE A 276 25.03 -49.83 -19.16
C ILE A 276 25.00 -51.21 -19.84
N THR A 277 26.15 -51.84 -20.01
CA THR A 277 26.26 -53.19 -20.59
C THR A 277 25.64 -54.24 -19.67
N LEU A 278 25.83 -54.10 -18.36
CA LEU A 278 25.18 -54.96 -17.36
C LEU A 278 23.66 -54.83 -17.38
N LEU A 279 23.14 -53.59 -17.45
CA LEU A 279 21.70 -53.32 -17.47
C LEU A 279 21.03 -53.86 -18.74
N LYS A 280 21.69 -53.77 -19.90
CA LYS A 280 21.19 -54.35 -21.15
C LYS A 280 21.11 -55.88 -21.07
N ARG A 281 22.15 -56.53 -20.55
CA ARG A 281 22.14 -58.01 -20.38
C ARG A 281 21.06 -58.47 -19.41
N LEU A 282 20.80 -57.71 -18.36
CA LEU A 282 19.80 -58.05 -17.36
C LEU A 282 18.38 -57.93 -17.92
N ARG A 283 18.13 -56.89 -18.74
CA ARG A 283 16.88 -56.75 -19.49
C ARG A 283 16.68 -57.91 -20.47
N ASP A 284 17.69 -58.21 -21.30
CA ASP A 284 17.55 -59.25 -22.32
C ASP A 284 17.34 -60.65 -21.69
N ALA A 285 17.86 -60.90 -20.49
CA ALA A 285 17.62 -62.14 -19.73
C ALA A 285 16.21 -62.22 -19.12
N LEU A 286 15.59 -61.08 -18.79
CA LEU A 286 14.22 -61.03 -18.27
C LEU A 286 13.16 -61.14 -19.37
N GLU A 287 13.48 -60.69 -20.59
CA GLU A 287 12.59 -60.81 -21.76
C GLU A 287 12.57 -62.22 -22.37
N ALA A 288 13.49 -63.10 -21.96
CA ALA A 288 13.60 -64.48 -22.43
C ALA A 288 12.93 -65.52 -21.50
N LEU A 289 12.23 -65.07 -20.45
CA LEU A 289 11.39 -65.87 -19.55
C LEU A 289 9.92 -65.75 -19.94
#